data_AF-A0A7Z9I8I4-F1
#
_entry.id   AF-A0A7Z9I8I4-F1
#
_cell.length_a   1.000
_cell.length_b   1.000
_cell.length_c   1.000
_cell.angle_alpha   90.00
_cell.angle_beta   90.00
_cell.angle_gamma   90.00
#
_symmetry.space_group_name_H-M   'P 1'
#
loop_
_entity.id
_entity.type
_entity.pdbx_description
1 polymer ?
#
loop_
_entity_poly.entity_id
_entity_poly.type
_entity_poly.pdbx_seq_one_letter_code
_entity_poly.pdbx_strand_id
1 'polypeptide(L)' 'MLNKYNKLVLTALAVTICFACQNDQKVQAADEVPAALNYTAKDIDGKDVKLAKYEGRVLLVVNLASR' A
#
# COMPACT_ATOMS: atom_id res chain seq x y z
N MET A 1 23.30 -43.94 13.74
CA MET A 1 23.64 -42.89 12.76
C MET A 1 22.42 -42.29 12.01
N LEU A 2 21.17 -42.70 12.30
CA LEU A 2 19.97 -42.21 11.58
C LEU A 2 19.41 -40.84 12.04
N ASN A 3 19.75 -40.34 13.24
CA ASN A 3 19.19 -39.09 13.77
C ASN A 3 19.88 -37.81 13.28
N LYS A 4 21.02 -37.94 12.58
CA LYS A 4 21.80 -36.79 12.09
C LYS A 4 21.18 -36.20 10.82
N TYR A 5 20.64 -37.07 9.96
CA TYR A 5 19.99 -36.67 8.72
C TYR A 5 18.59 -36.08 8.96
N ASN A 6 17.84 -36.56 9.95
CA ASN A 6 16.53 -35.96 10.30
C ASN A 6 16.69 -34.53 10.84
N LYS A 7 17.70 -34.27 11.70
CA LYS A 7 17.99 -32.90 12.15
C LYS A 7 18.39 -31.99 11.01
N LEU A 8 19.24 -32.46 10.09
CA LEU A 8 19.68 -31.68 8.92
C LEU A 8 18.51 -31.35 7.97
N VAL A 9 17.64 -32.33 7.70
CA VAL A 9 16.43 -32.17 6.87
C VAL A 9 15.42 -31.24 7.55
N LEU A 10 15.25 -31.34 8.87
CA LEU A 10 14.36 -30.48 9.64
C LEU A 10 14.84 -29.03 9.67
N THR A 11 16.15 -28.80 9.81
CA THR A 11 16.73 -27.44 9.72
C THR A 11 16.64 -26.87 8.31
N ALA A 12 16.82 -27.68 7.26
CA ALA A 12 16.69 -27.22 5.88
C ALA A 12 15.25 -26.81 5.54
N LEU A 13 14.25 -27.56 6.04
CA LEU A 13 12.83 -27.24 5.84
C LEU A 13 12.42 -25.93 6.56
N ALA A 14 12.94 -25.70 7.78
CA ALA A 14 12.66 -24.48 8.55
C ALA A 14 13.22 -23.21 7.89
N VAL A 15 14.39 -23.30 7.24
CA VAL A 15 15.01 -22.18 6.52
C VAL A 15 14.19 -21.81 5.28
N THR A 16 13.70 -22.81 4.53
CA THR A 16 12.88 -22.56 3.33
C THR A 16 11.51 -21.93 3.67
N ILE A 17 10.93 -22.28 4.83
CA ILE A 17 9.68 -21.67 5.32
C ILE A 17 9.91 -20.21 5.75
N CYS A 18 11.08 -19.86 6.31
CA CYS A 18 11.39 -18.47 6.69
C CYS A 18 11.54 -17.53 5.48
N PHE A 19 12.03 -18.02 4.33
CA PHE A 19 12.10 -17.22 3.10
C PHE A 19 10.72 -17.01 2.44
N ALA A 20 9.74 -17.89 2.67
CA ALA A 20 8.38 -17.72 2.17
C ALA A 20 7.54 -16.73 3.01
N CYS A 21 7.99 -16.37 4.22
CA CYS A 21 7.35 -15.37 5.08
C CYS A 21 7.86 -13.93 4.87
N GLN A 22 8.70 -13.68 3.85
CA GLN A 22 9.08 -12.31 3.45
C GLN A 22 7.98 -11.58 2.66
N ASN A 23 6.73 -12.07 2.69
CA ASN A 23 5.60 -11.18 2.45
C ASN A 23 5.54 -10.24 3.64
N ASP A 24 6.33 -9.17 3.54
CA ASP A 24 6.15 -7.90 4.22
C ASP A 24 4.65 -7.57 4.18
N GLN A 25 3.95 -7.99 5.23
CA GLN A 25 2.85 -7.21 5.78
C GLN A 25 3.51 -5.91 6.24
N LYS A 26 3.82 -5.03 5.30
CA LYS A 26 3.69 -3.61 5.55
C LYS A 26 2.22 -3.44 5.91
N VAL A 27 1.94 -3.58 7.20
CA VAL A 27 0.92 -2.76 7.85
C VAL A 27 1.39 -1.34 7.57
N GLN A 28 1.02 -0.85 6.38
CA GLN A 28 0.92 0.56 6.13
C GLN A 28 -0.05 0.99 7.24
N ALA A 29 0.50 1.58 8.30
CA ALA A 29 -0.11 2.79 8.80
C ALA A 29 -0.28 3.65 7.56
N ALA A 30 -1.43 3.50 6.90
CA ALA A 30 -1.82 4.40 5.86
C ALA A 30 -1.86 5.71 6.60
N ASP A 31 -0.91 6.60 6.31
CA ASP A 31 -1.09 8.00 6.65
C ASP A 31 -2.48 8.34 6.11
N GLU A 32 -3.42 8.50 7.04
CA GLU A 32 -4.84 8.42 6.74
C GLU A 32 -5.16 9.66 5.94
N VAL A 33 -5.20 9.52 4.61
CA VAL A 33 -5.53 10.62 3.70
C VAL A 33 -6.81 11.25 4.25
N PRO A 34 -6.78 12.56 4.57
CA PRO A 34 -7.93 13.22 5.19
C PRO A 34 -9.19 12.92 4.39
N ALA A 35 -10.32 12.69 5.06
CA ALA A 35 -11.55 12.28 4.37
C ALA A 35 -11.94 13.20 3.20
N ALA A 36 -11.67 14.51 3.32
CA ALA A 36 -11.88 15.49 2.26
C ALA A 36 -11.01 15.29 1.00
N LEU A 37 -9.88 14.60 1.11
CA LEU A 37 -8.94 14.31 0.02
C LEU A 37 -9.04 12.87 -0.49
N ASN A 38 -9.87 12.02 0.13
CA ASN A 38 -10.07 10.62 -0.28
C ASN A 38 -11.07 10.47 -1.44
N TYR A 39 -10.89 11.29 -2.48
CA TYR A 39 -11.70 11.29 -3.68
C TYR A 39 -10.84 11.37 -4.93
N THR A 40 -11.44 10.97 -6.06
CA THR A 40 -10.86 11.12 -7.39
C THR A 40 -11.75 12.05 -8.20
N ALA A 41 -11.16 13.07 -8.79
CA ALA A 41 -11.81 13.99 -9.71
C ALA A 41 -11.28 13.76 -11.13
N LYS A 42 -12.00 14.24 -12.15
CA LYS A 42 -11.48 14.31 -13.51
C LYS A 42 -10.91 15.69 -13.78
N ASP A 43 -9.79 15.77 -14.50
CA ASP A 43 -9.33 17.04 -15.05
C ASP A 43 -10.12 17.44 -16.30
N ILE A 44 -9.80 18.61 -16.87
CA ILE A 44 -10.49 19.14 -18.06
C ILE A 44 -10.30 18.26 -19.31
N ASP A 45 -9.26 17.43 -19.33
CA ASP A 45 -8.99 16.46 -20.40
C ASP A 45 -9.66 15.10 -20.12
N GLY A 46 -10.37 14.94 -18.99
CA GLY A 46 -11.08 13.73 -18.59
C GLY A 46 -10.23 12.70 -17.84
N LYS A 47 -8.97 13.00 -17.50
CA LYS A 47 -8.05 12.09 -16.80
C LYS A 47 -8.33 12.09 -15.31
N ASP A 48 -8.14 10.93 -14.68
CA ASP A 48 -8.36 10.78 -13.24
C ASP A 48 -7.23 11.43 -12.43
N VAL A 49 -7.63 12.23 -11.43
CA VAL A 49 -6.76 12.95 -10.52
C VAL A 49 -7.20 12.66 -9.08
N LYS A 50 -6.34 11.98 -8.33
CA LYS A 50 -6.54 11.74 -6.88
C LYS A 50 -6.33 13.05 -6.12
N LEU A 51 -7.28 13.41 -5.25
CA LEU A 51 -7.17 14.62 -4.43
C LEU A 51 -6.12 14.50 -3.32
N ALA A 52 -5.76 13.28 -2.91
CA ALA A 52 -4.67 12.97 -1.99
C ALA A 52 -3.34 13.67 -2.35
N LYS A 53 -3.09 13.95 -3.64
CA LYS A 53 -1.87 14.66 -4.08
C LYS A 53 -1.72 16.07 -3.49
N TYR A 54 -2.80 16.64 -2.93
CA TYR A 54 -2.86 17.97 -2.32
C TYR A 54 -2.80 17.97 -0.80
N GLU A 55 -2.45 16.85 -0.17
CA GLU A 55 -2.21 16.79 1.27
C GLU A 55 -1.16 17.83 1.71
N GLY A 56 -1.37 18.43 2.89
CA GLY A 56 -0.54 19.53 3.41
C GLY A 56 -0.74 20.87 2.69
N ARG A 57 -1.68 20.97 1.75
CA ARG A 57 -2.01 22.23 1.04
C ARG A 57 -3.43 22.69 1.31
N VAL A 58 -3.66 23.99 1.16
CA VAL A 58 -5.00 24.59 1.21
C VAL A 58 -5.64 24.47 -0.17
N LEU A 59 -6.89 24.01 -0.22
CA LEU A 59 -7.70 23.87 -1.44
C LEU A 59 -8.94 24.74 -1.36
N LEU A 60 -9.23 25.48 -2.43
CA LEU A 60 -10.49 26.18 -2.64
C LEU A 60 -11.28 25.47 -3.74
N VAL A 61 -12.44 24.94 -3.41
CA VAL A 61 -13.35 24.30 -4.36
C VAL A 61 -14.41 25.30 -4.78
N VAL A 62 -14.50 25.58 -6.08
CA VAL A 62 -15.49 26.50 -6.65
C VAL A 62 -16.38 25.73 -7.61
N ASN A 63 -17.69 25.82 -7.41
CA ASN A 63 -18.67 25.35 -8.38
C ASN A 63 -18.80 26.41 -9.49
N LEU A 64 -18.42 26.05 -10.71
CA LEU A 64 -18.49 26.93 -11.88
C LEU A 64 -19.52 26.37 -12.86
N ALA A 65 -20.31 27.26 -13.44
CA ALA A 65 -21.19 26.97 -14.57
C ALA A 65 -20.88 27.97 -15.69
N SER A 66 -20.58 27.49 -16.88
CA SER A 66 -20.47 28.34 -18.07
C SER A 66 -21.85 28.71 -18.61
N ARG A 67 -21.94 29.86 -19.28
CA ARG A 67 -23.13 30.28 -20.03
C ARG A 67 -23.35 29.43 -21.27
#